data_AF-A0A1G1E4K7-F1
#
_entry.id   AF-A0A1G1E4K7-F1
#
_cell.length_a   1.000
_cell.length_b   1.000
_cell.length_c   1.000
_cell.angle_alpha   90.00
_cell.angle_beta   90.00
_cell.angle_gamma   90.00
#
_symmetry.space_group_name_H-M   'P 1'
#
loop_
_entity.id
_entity.type
_entity.pdbx_description
1 polymer ?
#
loop_
_entity_poly.entity_id
_entity_poly.type
_entity_poly.pdbx_seq_one_letter_code
_entity_poly.pdbx_strand_id
1 'polypeptide(L)'
;MLQAANLNPLQRLSLRFAVVSLLFYGLAILEGMIMRAHQINYELMTTPHYFAVMEAHPMVGIFGSSFMLAFGAFYFLVPTLLKKDIYSQRLGELTWILMTIGVSIIWISAFFFRFAALYTNYWPLPVSKEFSPFGLAAFAIGNIILMTGVFLFCYNLFATVFHQRDEKKPIGPMLMSALGIDGFINLYRRLIGRGVEKEAIMPLPIVAIFRGTIDTVLDAFVLGGISLIFLYHAINSFMGVNLSTDWFDALLYKNIYWWGLDLIADGLVLIYVAGTWYLLATLISGKELYMRNVARAALLVELIVSWNVWAHHLLSDQAQPNIMKIISGEMVTAFELVTMGIAIFITLKTLWEARPLKMTPPLKFLLGGILGFSLGVPAGIIQADLGMNRILHNTQWVIGAHGHMQLLVGLGMTLFAALYALFPMLTNNLQLKSKALTNIHFWTHLIGGVGMAMAMGFAGMDGMLRRAVYPGDNTFQPHMIVAAFFGSLLIVAYLAMMLNIISSIGIRGLIEIFIKLPGGERRETKPAVQT
;
A
#
# COMPACT_ATOMS: atom_id res chain seq x y z
N MET A 1 -7.05 23.02 18.71
CA MET A 1 -7.75 22.58 17.48
C MET A 1 -6.97 23.13 16.29
N LEU A 2 -7.06 22.48 15.13
CA LEU A 2 -6.34 22.89 13.94
C LEU A 2 -6.98 24.15 13.32
N GLN A 3 -6.16 25.15 13.01
CA GLN A 3 -6.57 26.31 12.20
C GLN A 3 -6.09 26.08 10.77
N ALA A 4 -6.98 25.61 9.88
CA ALA A 4 -6.60 25.19 8.53
C ALA A 4 -6.10 26.36 7.64
N ALA A 5 -6.43 27.61 8.01
CA ALA A 5 -5.91 28.81 7.37
C ALA A 5 -4.38 28.91 7.41
N ASN A 6 -3.75 28.34 8.45
CA ASN A 6 -2.31 28.43 8.68
C ASN A 6 -1.53 27.27 8.04
N LEU A 7 -2.21 26.38 7.32
CA LEU A 7 -1.58 25.27 6.61
C LEU A 7 -1.03 25.76 5.27
N ASN A 8 0.22 25.41 5.00
CA ASN A 8 0.78 25.62 3.67
C ASN A 8 0.12 24.65 2.64
N PRO A 9 0.26 24.91 1.33
CA PRO A 9 -0.38 24.09 0.29
C PRO A 9 0.01 22.60 0.35
N LEU A 10 1.25 22.29 0.72
CA LEU A 10 1.77 20.93 0.80
C LEU A 10 1.17 20.16 1.97
N GLN A 11 1.13 20.76 3.17
CA GLN A 11 0.48 20.21 4.35
C GLN A 11 -1.00 19.94 4.07
N ARG A 12 -1.68 20.90 3.43
CA ARG A 12 -3.09 20.75 3.08
C ARG A 12 -3.32 19.59 2.10
N LEU A 13 -2.48 19.46 1.08
CA LEU A 13 -2.54 18.36 0.13
C LEU A 13 -2.39 17.00 0.83
N SER A 14 -1.33 16.84 1.61
CA SER A 14 -1.06 15.60 2.34
C SER A 14 -2.16 15.25 3.34
N LEU A 15 -2.73 16.24 4.01
CA LEU A 15 -3.87 16.04 4.91
C LEU A 15 -5.15 15.62 4.16
N ARG A 16 -5.40 16.11 2.94
CA ARG A 16 -6.55 15.64 2.13
C ARG A 16 -6.43 14.16 1.80
N PHE A 17 -5.26 13.74 1.33
CA PHE A 17 -4.95 12.32 1.12
C PHE A 17 -5.16 11.49 2.39
N ALA A 18 -4.61 11.94 3.52
CA ALA A 18 -4.76 11.23 4.79
C ALA A 18 -6.22 11.13 5.24
N VAL A 19 -7.01 12.20 5.15
CA VAL A 19 -8.43 12.16 5.54
C VAL A 19 -9.21 11.19 4.65
N VAL A 20 -9.06 11.28 3.32
CA VAL A 20 -9.78 10.37 2.40
C VAL A 20 -9.36 8.92 2.62
N SER A 21 -8.05 8.67 2.79
CA SER A 21 -7.51 7.36 3.11
C SER A 21 -8.16 6.74 4.35
N LEU A 22 -8.25 7.49 5.45
CA LEU A 22 -8.85 7.01 6.70
C LEU A 22 -10.36 6.75 6.58
N LEU A 23 -11.05 7.44 5.67
CA LEU A 23 -12.47 7.18 5.39
C LEU A 23 -12.63 5.87 4.60
N PHE A 24 -11.86 5.66 3.54
CA PHE A 24 -11.86 4.39 2.81
C PHE A 24 -11.39 3.23 3.67
N TYR A 25 -10.45 3.46 4.60
CA TYR A 25 -10.06 2.42 5.56
C TYR A 25 -11.22 2.00 6.46
N GLY A 26 -12.04 2.96 6.90
CA GLY A 26 -13.28 2.67 7.62
C GLY A 26 -14.25 1.81 6.81
N LEU A 27 -14.43 2.12 5.52
CA LEU A 27 -15.24 1.32 4.61
C LEU A 27 -14.68 -0.11 4.46
N ALA A 28 -13.37 -0.25 4.21
CA ALA A 28 -12.72 -1.55 4.07
C ALA A 28 -12.86 -2.43 5.33
N ILE A 29 -12.74 -1.84 6.53
CA ILE A 29 -12.95 -2.57 7.80
C ILE A 29 -14.40 -3.05 7.91
N LEU A 30 -15.37 -2.18 7.61
CA LEU A 30 -16.78 -2.54 7.65
C LEU A 30 -17.07 -3.68 6.68
N GLU A 31 -16.66 -3.56 5.42
CA GLU A 31 -16.80 -4.61 4.40
C GLU A 31 -16.16 -5.92 4.83
N GLY A 32 -14.93 -5.86 5.34
CA GLY A 32 -14.22 -7.01 5.87
C GLY A 32 -15.02 -7.73 6.94
N MET A 33 -15.58 -6.99 7.89
CA MET A 33 -16.35 -7.54 9.00
C MET A 33 -17.74 -8.03 8.59
N ILE A 34 -18.39 -7.43 7.60
CA ILE A 34 -19.64 -7.97 7.04
C ILE A 34 -19.36 -9.28 6.30
N MET A 35 -18.24 -9.39 5.59
CA MET A 35 -17.80 -10.68 5.01
C MET A 35 -17.47 -11.72 6.09
N ARG A 36 -16.83 -11.32 7.19
CA ARG A 36 -16.58 -12.23 8.33
C ARG A 36 -17.87 -12.73 8.95
N ALA A 37 -18.84 -11.83 9.16
CA ALA A 37 -20.17 -12.17 9.64
C ALA A 37 -20.85 -13.23 8.75
N HIS A 38 -20.81 -13.04 7.42
CA HIS A 38 -21.36 -14.02 6.49
C HIS A 38 -20.70 -15.40 6.64
N GLN A 39 -19.37 -15.45 6.84
CA GLN A 39 -18.67 -16.73 7.05
C GLN A 39 -18.96 -17.43 8.38
N ILE A 40 -19.50 -16.72 9.37
CA ILE A 40 -19.96 -17.33 10.64
C ILE A 40 -21.47 -17.59 10.66
N ASN A 41 -22.09 -17.72 9.48
CA ASN A 41 -23.53 -17.92 9.29
C ASN A 41 -24.40 -16.79 9.88
N TYR A 42 -23.85 -15.58 10.02
CA TYR A 42 -24.60 -14.37 10.37
C TYR A 42 -24.86 -13.56 9.09
N GLU A 43 -26.00 -13.84 8.45
CA GLU A 43 -26.35 -13.29 7.13
C GLU A 43 -26.69 -11.79 7.20
N LEU A 44 -25.68 -10.94 7.02
CA LEU A 44 -25.83 -9.50 6.83
C LEU A 44 -26.00 -9.09 5.35
N MET A 45 -25.68 -10.00 4.43
CA MET A 45 -25.78 -9.78 2.98
C MET A 45 -26.01 -11.11 2.25
N THR A 46 -26.58 -11.05 1.05
CA THR A 46 -26.75 -12.21 0.17
C THR A 46 -25.40 -12.69 -0.39
N THR A 47 -25.28 -13.99 -0.73
CA THR A 47 -24.06 -14.57 -1.31
C THR A 47 -23.53 -13.87 -2.57
N PRO A 48 -24.36 -13.45 -3.56
CA PRO A 48 -23.85 -12.68 -4.70
C PRO A 48 -23.20 -11.36 -4.29
N HIS A 49 -23.78 -10.69 -3.28
CA HIS A 49 -23.21 -9.44 -2.75
C HIS A 49 -21.94 -9.69 -1.94
N TYR A 50 -21.81 -10.85 -1.28
CA TYR A 50 -20.56 -11.25 -0.63
C TYR A 50 -19.38 -11.35 -1.61
N PHE A 51 -19.59 -11.92 -2.79
CA PHE A 51 -18.55 -11.96 -3.82
C PHE A 51 -18.27 -10.58 -4.42
N ALA A 52 -19.29 -9.75 -4.61
CA ALA A 52 -19.09 -8.38 -5.07
C ALA A 52 -18.29 -7.54 -4.05
N VAL A 53 -18.62 -7.62 -2.76
CA VAL A 53 -17.84 -6.96 -1.69
C VAL A 53 -16.43 -7.53 -1.63
N MET A 54 -16.24 -8.84 -1.84
CA MET A 54 -14.91 -9.45 -1.90
C MET A 54 -14.06 -8.92 -3.06
N GLU A 55 -14.68 -8.48 -4.16
CA GLU A 55 -13.98 -7.79 -5.23
C GLU A 55 -13.60 -6.35 -4.85
N ALA A 56 -14.56 -5.57 -4.31
CA ALA A 56 -14.33 -4.17 -3.99
C ALA A 56 -13.38 -3.97 -2.80
N HIS A 57 -13.49 -4.80 -1.77
CA HIS A 57 -12.74 -4.71 -0.52
C HIS A 57 -11.22 -4.49 -0.69
N PRO A 58 -10.48 -5.31 -1.47
CA PRO A 58 -9.06 -5.08 -1.70
C PRO A 58 -8.79 -3.78 -2.48
N MET A 59 -9.66 -3.39 -3.42
CA MET A 59 -9.51 -2.13 -4.17
C MET A 59 -9.66 -0.92 -3.24
N VAL A 60 -10.65 -0.95 -2.35
CA VAL A 60 -10.88 0.07 -1.32
C VAL A 60 -9.72 0.11 -0.32
N GLY A 61 -9.30 -1.05 0.19
CA GLY A 61 -8.25 -1.15 1.21
C GLY A 61 -6.86 -0.75 0.70
N ILE A 62 -6.47 -1.21 -0.49
CA ILE A 62 -5.13 -0.95 -1.05
C ILE A 62 -5.08 0.43 -1.68
N PHE A 63 -5.93 0.71 -2.67
CA PHE A 63 -5.84 1.95 -3.42
C PHE A 63 -6.52 3.12 -2.71
N GLY A 64 -7.72 2.89 -2.14
CA GLY A 64 -8.47 3.91 -1.42
C GLY A 64 -7.84 4.28 -0.08
N SER A 65 -7.22 3.32 0.62
CA SER A 65 -6.59 3.55 1.92
C SER A 65 -5.07 3.58 1.85
N SER A 66 -4.39 2.45 1.64
CA SER A 66 -2.94 2.34 1.85
C SER A 66 -2.11 3.21 0.90
N PHE A 67 -2.40 3.17 -0.42
CA PHE A 67 -1.76 4.03 -1.41
C PHE A 67 -2.02 5.50 -1.11
N MET A 68 -3.27 5.89 -0.85
CA MET A 68 -3.57 7.30 -0.56
C MET A 68 -2.80 7.80 0.67
N LEU A 69 -2.65 6.98 1.72
CA LEU A 69 -1.88 7.37 2.91
C LEU A 69 -0.40 7.52 2.60
N ALA A 70 0.17 6.55 1.87
CA ALA A 70 1.58 6.59 1.45
C ALA A 70 1.86 7.77 0.52
N PHE A 71 0.99 8.01 -0.48
CA PHE A 71 1.12 9.09 -1.45
C PHE A 71 1.01 10.46 -0.79
N GLY A 72 0.06 10.62 0.14
CA GLY A 72 -0.04 11.83 0.96
C GLY A 72 1.23 12.09 1.76
N ALA A 73 1.80 11.06 2.39
CA ALA A 73 3.06 11.17 3.10
C ALA A 73 4.23 11.53 2.17
N PHE A 74 4.33 10.91 0.99
CA PHE A 74 5.43 11.17 0.04
C PHE A 74 5.34 12.52 -0.62
N TYR A 75 4.14 13.03 -0.90
CA TYR A 75 3.98 14.41 -1.36
C TYR A 75 4.51 15.41 -0.34
N PHE A 76 4.46 15.13 0.95
CA PHE A 76 5.10 15.98 1.96
C PHE A 76 6.61 15.71 2.06
N LEU A 77 6.98 14.44 2.20
CA LEU A 77 8.34 14.01 2.55
C LEU A 77 9.35 14.26 1.44
N VAL A 78 9.02 13.95 0.17
CA VAL A 78 9.95 14.08 -0.94
C VAL A 78 10.43 15.53 -1.12
N PRO A 79 9.56 16.53 -1.31
CA PRO A 79 9.99 17.93 -1.40
C PRO A 79 10.67 18.42 -0.11
N THR A 80 10.18 18.01 1.08
CA THR A 80 10.77 18.43 2.36
C THR A 80 12.20 17.94 2.54
N LEU A 81 12.46 16.65 2.26
CA LEU A 81 13.79 16.05 2.38
C LEU A 81 14.76 16.55 1.31
N LEU A 82 14.26 16.88 0.11
CA LEU A 82 15.05 17.48 -0.96
C LEU A 82 15.22 19.00 -0.81
N LYS A 83 14.50 19.63 0.12
CA LYS A 83 14.40 21.09 0.28
C LYS A 83 14.01 21.77 -1.04
N LYS A 84 13.01 21.21 -1.73
CA LYS A 84 12.47 21.68 -3.01
C LYS A 84 10.97 21.90 -2.92
N ASP A 85 10.45 22.75 -3.80
CA ASP A 85 9.01 22.78 -4.06
C ASP A 85 8.56 21.53 -4.82
N ILE A 86 7.32 21.10 -4.56
CA ILE A 86 6.65 20.10 -5.41
C ILE A 86 6.54 20.64 -6.84
N TYR A 87 6.75 19.77 -7.83
CA TYR A 87 6.70 20.15 -9.24
C TYR A 87 5.36 20.80 -9.63
N SER A 88 4.24 20.18 -9.27
CA SER A 88 2.91 20.75 -9.49
C SER A 88 1.94 20.44 -8.36
N GLN A 89 1.54 21.49 -7.64
CA GLN A 89 0.45 21.40 -6.66
C GLN A 89 -0.87 20.95 -7.32
N ARG A 90 -1.17 21.44 -8.55
CA ARG A 90 -2.41 21.12 -9.26
C ARG A 90 -2.49 19.64 -9.60
N LEU A 91 -1.38 19.03 -10.02
CA LEU A 91 -1.33 17.59 -10.28
C LEU A 91 -1.51 16.79 -9.00
N GLY A 92 -0.95 17.26 -7.88
CA GLY A 92 -1.19 16.66 -6.56
C GLY A 92 -2.67 16.67 -6.17
N GLU A 93 -3.36 17.80 -6.36
CA GLU A 93 -4.80 17.90 -6.11
C GLU A 93 -5.61 16.98 -7.03
N LEU A 94 -5.28 16.95 -8.32
CA LEU A 94 -5.95 16.08 -9.28
C LEU A 94 -5.76 14.60 -8.93
N THR A 95 -4.60 14.23 -8.41
CA THR A 95 -4.26 12.84 -8.05
C THR A 95 -5.24 12.28 -7.01
N TRP A 96 -5.42 12.92 -5.86
CA TRP A 96 -6.33 12.38 -4.84
C TRP A 96 -7.77 12.36 -5.34
N ILE A 97 -8.18 13.34 -6.15
CA ILE A 97 -9.53 13.40 -6.74
C ILE A 97 -9.76 12.20 -7.65
N LEU A 98 -8.86 11.96 -8.61
CA LEU A 98 -8.98 10.83 -9.54
C LEU A 98 -8.97 9.50 -8.80
N MET A 99 -8.06 9.31 -7.84
CA MET A 99 -8.04 8.08 -7.05
C MET A 99 -9.33 7.87 -6.26
N THR A 100 -9.87 8.93 -5.63
CA THR A 100 -11.13 8.87 -4.88
C THR A 100 -12.30 8.48 -5.80
N ILE A 101 -12.41 9.16 -6.95
CA ILE A 101 -13.47 8.91 -7.93
C ILE A 101 -13.34 7.49 -8.49
N GLY A 102 -12.14 7.08 -8.89
CA GLY A 102 -11.87 5.76 -9.45
C GLY A 102 -12.24 4.63 -8.50
N VAL A 103 -11.78 4.68 -7.24
CA VAL A 103 -12.15 3.70 -6.20
C VAL A 103 -13.65 3.72 -5.94
N SER A 104 -14.28 4.90 -5.89
CA SER A 104 -15.73 5.00 -5.67
C SER A 104 -16.54 4.38 -6.80
N ILE A 105 -16.12 4.55 -8.06
CA ILE A 105 -16.79 3.94 -9.21
C ILE A 105 -16.60 2.41 -9.20
N ILE A 106 -15.41 1.91 -8.88
CA ILE A 106 -15.16 0.47 -8.70
C ILE A 106 -16.08 -0.10 -7.61
N TRP A 107 -16.15 0.59 -6.47
CA TRP A 107 -17.04 0.22 -5.38
C TRP A 107 -18.51 0.21 -5.80
N ILE A 108 -18.97 1.20 -6.57
CA ILE A 108 -20.32 1.26 -7.16
C ILE A 108 -20.56 0.08 -8.10
N SER A 109 -19.56 -0.33 -8.88
CA SER A 109 -19.65 -1.50 -9.76
C SER A 109 -20.02 -2.77 -8.99
N ALA A 110 -19.29 -3.04 -7.91
CA ALA A 110 -19.60 -4.15 -7.03
C ALA A 110 -20.94 -3.97 -6.29
N PHE A 111 -21.15 -2.83 -5.66
CA PHE A 111 -22.30 -2.63 -4.76
C PHE A 111 -23.64 -2.64 -5.50
N PHE A 112 -23.77 -1.88 -6.59
CA PHE A 112 -25.04 -1.74 -7.32
C PHE A 112 -25.19 -2.78 -8.42
N PHE A 113 -24.13 -3.05 -9.19
CA PHE A 113 -24.20 -3.93 -10.35
C PHE A 113 -23.75 -5.37 -10.06
N ARG A 114 -23.30 -5.65 -8.84
CA ARG A 114 -22.86 -6.99 -8.39
C ARG A 114 -21.76 -7.58 -9.27
N PHE A 115 -20.90 -6.72 -9.82
CA PHE A 115 -19.71 -7.16 -10.53
C PHE A 115 -18.79 -7.87 -9.52
N ALA A 116 -18.36 -9.09 -9.85
CA ALA A 116 -17.72 -10.01 -8.91
C ALA A 116 -16.71 -10.95 -9.61
N ALA A 117 -15.95 -10.43 -10.57
CA ALA A 117 -14.82 -11.13 -11.18
C ALA A 117 -13.60 -11.25 -10.23
N LEU A 118 -13.71 -10.66 -9.03
CA LEU A 118 -12.70 -10.60 -7.98
C LEU A 118 -11.49 -9.75 -8.40
N TYR A 119 -10.69 -9.30 -7.43
CA TYR A 119 -9.53 -8.43 -7.72
C TYR A 119 -8.50 -9.04 -8.68
N THR A 120 -8.51 -10.36 -8.87
CA THR A 120 -7.62 -11.06 -9.81
C THR A 120 -8.12 -11.03 -11.26
N ASN A 121 -9.40 -10.71 -11.48
CA ASN A 121 -10.00 -10.52 -12.81
C ASN A 121 -9.64 -11.61 -13.84
N TYR A 122 -9.58 -12.88 -13.43
CA TYR A 122 -9.04 -13.94 -14.28
C TYR A 122 -9.83 -14.12 -15.57
N TRP A 123 -9.15 -13.90 -16.70
CA TRP A 123 -9.74 -14.05 -18.02
C TRP A 123 -10.27 -15.48 -18.25
N PRO A 124 -11.46 -15.65 -18.86
CA PRO A 124 -12.37 -14.62 -19.40
C PRO A 124 -13.48 -14.18 -18.44
N LEU A 125 -13.39 -14.50 -17.14
CA LEU A 125 -14.45 -14.28 -16.15
C LEU A 125 -15.02 -12.84 -16.17
N PRO A 126 -14.21 -11.76 -16.18
CA PRO A 126 -14.73 -10.38 -16.17
C PRO A 126 -15.69 -10.04 -17.31
N VAL A 127 -15.50 -10.66 -18.47
CA VAL A 127 -16.28 -10.35 -19.69
C VAL A 127 -17.34 -11.42 -19.98
N SER A 128 -17.57 -12.32 -19.03
CA SER A 128 -18.57 -13.37 -19.16
C SER A 128 -19.99 -12.81 -19.07
N LYS A 129 -20.96 -13.59 -19.57
CA LYS A 129 -22.37 -13.16 -19.66
C LYS A 129 -23.09 -13.06 -18.32
N GLU A 130 -22.48 -13.52 -17.23
CA GLU A 130 -23.08 -13.45 -15.89
C GLU A 130 -23.02 -12.03 -15.31
N PHE A 131 -22.12 -11.20 -15.82
CA PHE A 131 -21.98 -9.82 -15.39
C PHE A 131 -22.71 -8.84 -16.30
N SER A 132 -23.35 -7.84 -15.68
CA SER A 132 -23.96 -6.74 -16.41
C SER A 132 -22.89 -5.93 -17.16
N PRO A 133 -23.12 -5.56 -18.43
CA PRO A 133 -22.24 -4.63 -19.15
C PRO A 133 -22.05 -3.29 -18.42
N PHE A 134 -23.04 -2.85 -17.64
CA PHE A 134 -22.92 -1.66 -16.78
C PHE A 134 -21.92 -1.86 -15.64
N GLY A 135 -21.91 -3.04 -15.01
CA GLY A 135 -20.92 -3.37 -13.96
C GLY A 135 -19.51 -3.44 -14.53
N LEU A 136 -19.33 -4.18 -15.63
CA LEU A 136 -18.04 -4.27 -16.31
C LEU A 136 -17.52 -2.88 -16.75
N ALA A 137 -18.37 -2.05 -17.36
CA ALA A 137 -18.02 -0.70 -17.77
C ALA A 137 -17.65 0.18 -16.57
N ALA A 138 -18.44 0.15 -15.49
CA ALA A 138 -18.16 0.91 -14.28
C ALA A 138 -16.82 0.50 -13.68
N PHE A 139 -16.55 -0.80 -13.53
CA PHE A 139 -15.27 -1.30 -13.03
C PHE A 139 -14.11 -0.83 -13.89
N ALA A 140 -14.20 -1.01 -15.22
CA ALA A 140 -13.16 -0.64 -16.16
C ALA A 140 -12.88 0.87 -16.16
N ILE A 141 -13.92 1.70 -16.21
CA ILE A 141 -13.79 3.17 -16.15
C ILE A 141 -13.19 3.61 -14.82
N GLY A 142 -13.70 3.07 -13.71
CA GLY A 142 -13.20 3.37 -12.38
C GLY A 142 -11.72 3.03 -12.25
N ASN A 143 -11.29 1.88 -12.76
CA ASN A 143 -9.89 1.46 -12.71
C ASN A 143 -9.00 2.28 -13.64
N ILE A 144 -9.46 2.67 -14.84
CA ILE A 144 -8.70 3.59 -15.72
C ILE A 144 -8.49 4.95 -15.04
N ILE A 145 -9.53 5.51 -14.42
CA ILE A 145 -9.44 6.79 -13.70
C ILE A 145 -8.49 6.66 -12.50
N LEU A 146 -8.60 5.56 -11.76
CA LEU A 146 -7.72 5.26 -10.63
C LEU A 146 -6.26 5.18 -11.06
N MET A 147 -5.95 4.35 -12.06
CA MET A 147 -4.59 4.19 -12.57
C MET A 147 -4.04 5.48 -13.17
N THR A 148 -4.88 6.30 -13.80
CA THR A 148 -4.48 7.65 -14.26
C THR A 148 -4.05 8.51 -13.08
N GLY A 149 -4.79 8.48 -11.96
CA GLY A 149 -4.38 9.14 -10.71
C GLY A 149 -3.01 8.65 -10.22
N VAL A 150 -2.80 7.34 -10.19
CA VAL A 150 -1.52 6.73 -9.81
C VAL A 150 -0.38 7.17 -10.74
N PHE A 151 -0.60 7.22 -12.05
CA PHE A 151 0.39 7.74 -12.99
C PHE A 151 0.73 9.21 -12.75
N LEU A 152 -0.26 10.05 -12.49
CA LEU A 152 -0.03 11.46 -12.19
C LEU A 152 0.75 11.64 -10.89
N PHE A 153 0.52 10.78 -9.90
CA PHE A 153 1.33 10.73 -8.69
C PHE A 153 2.81 10.48 -9.02
N CYS A 154 3.09 9.38 -9.71
CA CYS A 154 4.44 8.98 -10.07
C CYS A 154 5.15 10.04 -10.90
N TYR A 155 4.47 10.58 -11.92
CA TYR A 155 4.99 11.67 -12.74
C TYR A 155 5.34 12.91 -11.92
N ASN A 156 4.42 13.35 -11.05
CA ASN A 156 4.64 14.55 -10.23
C ASN A 156 5.80 14.37 -9.25
N LEU A 157 5.96 13.17 -8.66
CA LEU A 157 7.11 12.85 -7.82
C LEU A 157 8.42 12.81 -8.60
N PHE A 158 8.48 12.10 -9.73
CA PHE A 158 9.67 12.05 -10.58
C PHE A 158 10.07 13.44 -11.08
N ALA A 159 9.11 14.23 -11.52
CA ALA A 159 9.34 15.61 -11.89
C ALA A 159 9.85 16.44 -10.68
N THR A 160 9.35 16.22 -9.47
CA THR A 160 9.85 16.91 -8.25
C THR A 160 11.31 16.55 -7.96
N VAL A 161 11.69 15.27 -8.12
CA VAL A 161 13.06 14.81 -7.90
C VAL A 161 14.01 15.45 -8.92
N PHE A 162 13.67 15.39 -10.22
CA PHE A 162 14.58 15.75 -11.30
C PHE A 162 14.47 17.19 -11.81
N HIS A 163 13.37 17.90 -11.52
CA HIS A 163 13.25 19.30 -11.93
C HIS A 163 14.27 20.16 -11.17
N GLN A 164 14.97 21.00 -11.93
CA GLN A 164 16.07 21.84 -11.47
C GLN A 164 15.63 23.30 -11.59
N ARG A 165 15.15 23.89 -10.49
CA ARG A 165 14.90 25.34 -10.46
C ARG A 165 16.16 26.12 -10.09
N ASP A 166 16.94 25.64 -9.13
CA ASP A 166 17.97 26.49 -8.50
C ASP A 166 19.41 25.94 -8.53
N GLU A 167 19.65 24.69 -8.94
CA GLU A 167 21.01 24.11 -9.03
C GLU A 167 21.21 23.29 -10.30
N LYS A 168 22.29 23.58 -11.05
CA LYS A 168 22.77 22.75 -12.17
C LYS A 168 23.44 21.48 -11.64
N LYS A 169 22.67 20.56 -11.06
CA LYS A 169 23.16 19.20 -10.76
C LYS A 169 23.00 18.35 -12.02
N PRO A 170 24.02 17.60 -12.47
CA PRO A 170 23.88 16.78 -13.67
C PRO A 170 22.84 15.67 -13.46
N ILE A 171 21.92 15.50 -14.43
CA ILE A 171 20.82 14.52 -14.36
C ILE A 171 21.34 13.09 -14.20
N GLY A 172 22.43 12.73 -14.89
CA GLY A 172 23.01 11.39 -14.85
C GLY A 172 23.38 10.94 -13.43
N PRO A 173 24.23 11.68 -12.69
CA PRO A 173 24.56 11.39 -11.29
C PRO A 173 23.34 11.38 -10.35
N MET A 174 22.34 12.23 -10.58
CA MET A 174 21.09 12.19 -9.81
C MET A 174 20.34 10.88 -10.05
N LEU A 175 20.21 10.44 -11.30
CA LEU A 175 19.56 9.18 -11.65
C LEU A 175 20.32 7.99 -11.06
N MET A 176 21.65 7.97 -11.16
CA MET A 176 22.47 6.92 -10.55
C MET A 176 22.25 6.83 -9.04
N SER A 177 22.18 7.97 -8.35
CA SER A 177 21.96 8.00 -6.91
C SER A 177 20.52 7.64 -6.55
N ALA A 178 19.53 8.07 -7.33
CA ALA A 178 18.11 7.75 -7.15
C ALA A 178 17.81 6.25 -7.37
N LEU A 179 18.59 5.58 -8.23
CA LEU A 179 18.55 4.13 -8.42
C LEU A 179 19.38 3.35 -7.39
N GLY A 180 20.13 4.02 -6.50
CA GLY A 180 20.97 3.35 -5.50
C GLY A 180 22.29 2.77 -6.03
N ILE A 181 22.70 3.11 -7.26
CA ILE A 181 23.93 2.60 -7.90
C ILE A 181 25.19 3.03 -7.12
N ASP A 182 25.14 4.19 -6.47
CA ASP A 182 26.20 4.67 -5.60
C ASP A 182 26.48 3.75 -4.40
N GLY A 183 25.48 3.04 -3.91
CA GLY A 183 25.64 1.98 -2.90
C GLY A 183 26.60 0.89 -3.38
N PHE A 184 26.39 0.36 -4.59
CA PHE A 184 27.27 -0.63 -5.20
C PHE A 184 28.68 -0.10 -5.46
N ILE A 185 28.79 1.13 -5.98
CA ILE A 185 30.09 1.75 -6.24
C ILE A 185 30.90 1.87 -4.93
N ASN A 186 30.26 2.29 -3.85
CA ASN A 186 30.92 2.42 -2.55
C ASN A 186 31.30 1.06 -1.95
N LEU A 187 30.43 0.05 -2.05
CA LEU A 187 30.76 -1.32 -1.63
C LEU A 187 31.94 -1.88 -2.41
N TYR A 188 31.92 -1.77 -3.74
CA TYR A 188 33.01 -2.22 -4.59
C TYR A 188 34.33 -1.52 -4.27
N ARG A 189 34.32 -0.17 -4.13
CA ARG A 189 35.50 0.62 -3.74
C ARG A 189 36.10 0.17 -2.41
N ARG A 190 35.25 -0.14 -1.43
CA ARG A 190 35.67 -0.67 -0.14
C ARG A 190 36.31 -2.05 -0.28
N LEU A 191 35.76 -2.93 -1.12
CA LEU A 191 36.33 -4.25 -1.40
C LEU A 191 37.71 -4.16 -2.07
N ILE A 192 37.92 -3.22 -2.98
CA ILE A 192 39.21 -3.02 -3.67
C ILE A 192 40.19 -2.09 -2.94
N GLY A 193 39.94 -1.77 -1.66
CA GLY A 193 40.84 -0.96 -0.83
C GLY A 193 40.91 0.55 -1.18
N ARG A 194 40.00 1.05 -2.03
CA ARG A 194 39.90 2.49 -2.37
C ARG A 194 38.95 3.18 -1.38
N GLY A 195 39.40 3.36 -0.14
CA GLY A 195 38.58 3.68 1.05
C GLY A 195 37.86 5.04 1.12
N VAL A 196 37.75 5.82 0.05
CA VAL A 196 36.93 7.05 0.04
C VAL A 196 35.54 6.74 -0.51
N GLU A 197 34.58 6.62 0.41
CA GLU A 197 33.16 6.55 0.05
C GLU A 197 32.74 7.86 -0.61
N LYS A 198 32.08 7.78 -1.77
CA LYS A 198 31.46 8.96 -2.35
C LYS A 198 30.19 9.28 -1.57
N GLU A 199 30.09 10.53 -1.14
CA GLU A 199 28.84 11.03 -0.58
C GLU A 199 27.73 10.93 -1.61
N ALA A 200 26.62 10.33 -1.19
CA ALA A 200 25.48 10.12 -2.05
C ALA A 200 24.68 11.42 -2.24
N ILE A 201 24.28 11.69 -3.47
CA ILE A 201 23.51 12.90 -3.82
C ILE A 201 22.10 12.83 -3.24
N MET A 202 21.48 11.64 -3.27
CA MET A 202 20.09 11.43 -2.85
C MET A 202 20.03 10.80 -1.46
N PRO A 203 19.17 11.31 -0.54
CA PRO A 203 18.89 10.65 0.71
C PRO A 203 18.29 9.26 0.48
N LEU A 204 18.68 8.26 1.28
CA LEU A 204 18.21 6.88 1.15
C LEU A 204 16.68 6.73 1.15
N PRO A 205 15.90 7.44 2.00
CA PRO A 205 14.44 7.42 1.90
C PRO A 205 13.92 7.82 0.53
N ILE A 206 14.57 8.78 -0.15
CA ILE A 206 14.19 9.18 -1.50
C ILE A 206 14.55 8.11 -2.53
N VAL A 207 15.66 7.38 -2.34
CA VAL A 207 16.00 6.21 -3.19
C VAL A 207 14.91 5.15 -3.10
N ALA A 208 14.45 4.82 -1.89
CA ALA A 208 13.39 3.84 -1.70
C ALA A 208 12.05 4.30 -2.31
N ILE A 209 11.66 5.55 -2.08
CA ILE A 209 10.46 6.14 -2.69
C ILE A 209 10.59 6.15 -4.22
N PHE A 210 11.73 6.56 -4.76
CA PHE A 210 11.96 6.59 -6.19
C PHE A 210 11.83 5.18 -6.80
N ARG A 211 12.49 4.18 -6.20
CA ARG A 211 12.45 2.79 -6.66
C ARG A 211 11.03 2.23 -6.65
N GLY A 212 10.31 2.31 -5.51
CA GLY A 212 8.94 1.77 -5.46
C GLY A 212 7.95 2.50 -6.38
N THR A 213 8.26 3.75 -6.76
CA THR A 213 7.47 4.51 -7.73
C THR A 213 7.63 3.97 -9.16
N ILE A 214 8.78 3.39 -9.51
CA ILE A 214 8.98 2.72 -10.82
C ILE A 214 8.03 1.52 -10.93
N ASP A 215 7.97 0.68 -9.90
CA ASP A 215 7.06 -0.48 -9.86
C ASP A 215 5.60 -0.05 -9.92
N THR A 216 5.26 1.02 -9.19
CA THR A 216 3.92 1.61 -9.20
C THR A 216 3.50 2.12 -10.60
N VAL A 217 4.45 2.62 -11.41
CA VAL A 217 4.19 3.00 -12.81
C VAL A 217 3.88 1.79 -13.68
N LEU A 218 4.67 0.72 -13.53
CA LEU A 218 4.49 -0.51 -14.31
C LEU A 218 3.17 -1.19 -13.97
N ASP A 219 2.81 -1.25 -12.69
CA ASP A 219 1.51 -1.71 -12.22
C ASP A 219 0.35 -0.93 -12.87
N ALA A 220 0.39 0.41 -12.75
CA ALA A 220 -0.65 1.26 -13.32
C ALA A 220 -0.81 1.08 -14.84
N PHE A 221 0.29 0.78 -15.54
CA PHE A 221 0.28 0.48 -16.96
C PHE A 221 -0.46 -0.82 -17.28
N VAL A 222 -0.14 -1.89 -16.55
CA VAL A 222 -0.76 -3.20 -16.76
C VAL A 222 -2.23 -3.18 -16.38
N LEU A 223 -2.58 -2.71 -15.18
CA LEU A 223 -3.95 -2.70 -14.70
C LEU A 223 -4.83 -1.74 -15.52
N GLY A 224 -4.31 -0.56 -15.87
CA GLY A 224 -5.00 0.39 -16.73
C GLY A 224 -5.19 -0.16 -18.15
N GLY A 225 -4.15 -0.76 -18.72
CA GLY A 225 -4.19 -1.37 -20.05
C GLY A 225 -5.21 -2.50 -20.16
N ILE A 226 -5.26 -3.40 -19.17
CA ILE A 226 -6.24 -4.49 -19.15
C ILE A 226 -7.67 -3.96 -18.98
N SER A 227 -7.84 -2.85 -18.26
CA SER A 227 -9.15 -2.21 -18.12
C SER A 227 -9.67 -1.61 -19.43
N LEU A 228 -8.78 -1.22 -20.36
CA LEU A 228 -9.20 -0.80 -21.70
C LEU A 228 -9.81 -1.97 -22.49
N ILE A 229 -9.29 -3.19 -22.32
CA ILE A 229 -9.87 -4.40 -22.92
C ILE A 229 -11.27 -4.64 -22.34
N PHE A 230 -11.43 -4.54 -21.02
CA PHE A 230 -12.73 -4.70 -20.37
C PHE A 230 -13.75 -3.65 -20.84
N LEU A 231 -13.31 -2.39 -20.97
CA LEU A 231 -14.16 -1.31 -21.49
C LEU A 231 -14.59 -1.57 -22.94
N TYR A 232 -13.67 -2.07 -23.78
CA TYR A 232 -13.99 -2.45 -25.15
C TYR A 232 -15.05 -3.55 -25.22
N HIS A 233 -14.93 -4.59 -24.38
CA HIS A 233 -15.95 -5.64 -24.27
C HIS A 233 -17.30 -5.11 -23.78
N ALA A 234 -17.31 -4.21 -22.80
CA ALA A 234 -18.53 -3.60 -22.29
C ALA A 234 -19.24 -2.75 -23.35
N ILE A 235 -18.50 -1.94 -24.11
CA ILE A 235 -19.04 -1.11 -25.21
C ILE A 235 -19.70 -1.98 -26.28
N ASN A 236 -19.03 -3.04 -26.72
CA ASN A 236 -19.59 -3.97 -27.71
C ASN A 236 -20.84 -4.69 -27.18
N SER A 237 -20.83 -5.07 -25.90
CA SER A 237 -21.98 -5.68 -25.25
C SER A 237 -23.21 -4.76 -25.21
N PHE A 238 -23.01 -3.44 -25.00
CA PHE A 238 -24.10 -2.45 -25.10
C PHE A 238 -24.68 -2.34 -26.52
N MET A 239 -23.86 -2.60 -27.54
CA MET A 239 -24.28 -2.64 -28.94
C MET A 239 -24.89 -3.98 -29.36
N GLY A 240 -25.05 -4.93 -28.42
CA GLY A 240 -25.55 -6.28 -28.69
C GLY A 240 -24.54 -7.20 -29.36
N VAL A 241 -23.25 -6.83 -29.40
CA VAL A 241 -22.17 -7.61 -30.00
C VAL A 241 -21.42 -8.37 -28.91
N ASN A 242 -21.44 -9.71 -28.99
CA ASN A 242 -20.64 -10.57 -28.13
C ASN A 242 -19.30 -10.87 -28.80
N LEU A 243 -18.21 -10.32 -28.28
CA LEU A 243 -16.87 -10.60 -28.77
C LEU A 243 -16.42 -12.00 -28.29
N SER A 244 -15.70 -12.73 -29.16
CA SER A 244 -15.01 -13.95 -28.72
C SER A 244 -13.96 -13.60 -27.66
N THR A 245 -13.73 -14.54 -26.75
CA THR A 245 -12.70 -14.45 -25.70
C THR A 245 -11.47 -15.30 -26.01
N ASP A 246 -11.48 -16.07 -27.10
CA ASP A 246 -10.46 -17.07 -27.43
C ASP A 246 -9.17 -16.44 -27.95
N TRP A 247 -9.20 -15.15 -28.31
CA TRP A 247 -8.03 -14.41 -28.78
C TRP A 247 -7.01 -14.11 -27.68
N PHE A 248 -7.43 -14.14 -26.40
CA PHE A 248 -6.55 -13.92 -25.26
C PHE A 248 -6.41 -15.21 -24.46
N ASP A 249 -5.25 -15.85 -24.58
CA ASP A 249 -4.93 -17.02 -23.77
C ASP A 249 -4.98 -16.71 -22.27
N ALA A 250 -5.69 -17.55 -21.51
CA ALA A 250 -5.93 -17.32 -20.09
C ALA A 250 -4.66 -17.44 -19.24
N LEU A 251 -3.69 -18.29 -19.62
CA LEU A 251 -2.41 -18.41 -18.92
C LEU A 251 -1.52 -17.20 -19.21
N LEU A 252 -1.51 -16.72 -20.45
CA LEU A 252 -0.82 -15.50 -20.84
C LEU A 252 -1.41 -14.30 -20.10
N TYR A 253 -2.73 -14.17 -20.02
CA TYR A 253 -3.40 -13.15 -19.23
C TYR A 253 -2.92 -13.19 -17.77
N LYS A 254 -2.95 -14.37 -17.14
CA LYS A 254 -2.54 -14.54 -15.74
C LYS A 254 -1.09 -14.10 -15.53
N ASN A 255 -0.17 -14.45 -16.43
CA ASN A 255 1.23 -14.05 -16.33
C ASN A 255 1.38 -12.51 -16.47
N ILE A 256 0.71 -11.88 -17.44
CA ILE A 256 0.75 -10.42 -17.62
C ILE A 256 0.13 -9.72 -16.40
N TYR A 257 -1.04 -10.17 -15.98
CA TYR A 257 -1.78 -9.54 -14.88
C TYR A 257 -1.03 -9.65 -13.56
N TRP A 258 -0.48 -10.83 -13.23
CA TRP A 258 0.33 -10.99 -12.02
C TRP A 258 1.66 -10.26 -12.13
N TRP A 259 2.30 -10.20 -13.30
CA TRP A 259 3.50 -9.39 -13.46
C TRP A 259 3.25 -7.90 -13.14
N GLY A 260 2.05 -7.37 -13.42
CA GLY A 260 1.68 -6.02 -12.97
C GLY A 260 1.25 -5.96 -11.50
N LEU A 261 0.28 -6.79 -11.11
CA LEU A 261 -0.35 -6.78 -9.79
C LEU A 261 0.63 -7.10 -8.66
N ASP A 262 1.62 -7.95 -8.89
CA ASP A 262 2.65 -8.29 -7.89
C ASP A 262 3.56 -7.09 -7.59
N LEU A 263 3.75 -6.18 -8.54
CA LEU A 263 4.52 -4.95 -8.34
C LEU A 263 3.83 -3.98 -7.36
N ILE A 264 2.55 -4.17 -7.05
CA ILE A 264 1.90 -3.49 -5.91
C ILE A 264 2.47 -4.03 -4.60
N ALA A 265 2.62 -5.34 -4.47
CA ALA A 265 3.25 -5.94 -3.30
C ALA A 265 4.71 -5.47 -3.19
N ASP A 266 5.46 -5.51 -4.28
CA ASP A 266 6.89 -5.19 -4.23
C ASP A 266 7.15 -3.69 -4.07
N GLY A 267 6.37 -2.85 -4.74
CA GLY A 267 6.47 -1.39 -4.69
C GLY A 267 5.97 -0.84 -3.36
N LEU A 268 4.69 -1.07 -3.03
CA LEU A 268 4.06 -0.54 -1.81
C LEU A 268 4.44 -1.34 -0.56
N VAL A 269 4.27 -2.66 -0.59
CA VAL A 269 4.31 -3.49 0.62
C VAL A 269 5.74 -3.78 1.04
N LEU A 270 6.66 -4.02 0.10
CA LEU A 270 8.06 -4.26 0.45
C LEU A 270 8.85 -2.94 0.51
N ILE A 271 8.87 -2.17 -0.57
CA ILE A 271 9.94 -1.18 -0.75
C ILE A 271 9.60 0.18 -0.17
N TYR A 272 8.36 0.65 -0.33
CA TYR A 272 7.90 1.83 0.41
C TYR A 272 7.93 1.59 1.92
N VAL A 273 7.64 0.37 2.38
CA VAL A 273 7.77 -0.02 3.80
C VAL A 273 9.22 0.03 4.25
N ALA A 274 10.15 -0.62 3.54
CA ALA A 274 11.57 -0.61 3.89
C ALA A 274 12.12 0.83 3.93
N GLY A 275 11.78 1.65 2.93
CA GLY A 275 12.12 3.07 2.91
C GLY A 275 11.55 3.85 4.09
N THR A 276 10.29 3.57 4.46
CA THR A 276 9.61 4.18 5.60
C THR A 276 10.27 3.76 6.91
N TRP A 277 10.67 2.50 7.07
CA TRP A 277 11.39 2.02 8.24
C TRP A 277 12.75 2.70 8.38
N TYR A 278 13.52 2.80 7.30
CA TYR A 278 14.79 3.52 7.30
C TYR A 278 14.62 4.98 7.70
N LEU A 279 13.60 5.67 7.17
CA LEU A 279 13.29 7.05 7.51
C LEU A 279 12.84 7.19 8.97
N LEU A 280 11.93 6.34 9.44
CA LEU A 280 11.43 6.41 10.81
C LEU A 280 12.54 6.07 11.81
N ALA A 281 13.41 5.10 11.50
CA ALA A 281 14.55 4.78 12.34
C ALA A 281 15.48 5.98 12.50
N THR A 282 15.82 6.70 11.43
CA THR A 282 16.68 7.89 11.51
C THR A 282 15.98 9.05 12.22
N LEU A 283 14.69 9.29 11.96
CA LEU A 283 13.91 10.34 12.63
C LEU A 283 13.74 10.08 14.14
N ILE A 284 13.49 8.83 14.54
CA ILE A 284 13.28 8.46 15.95
C ILE A 284 14.61 8.46 16.71
N SER A 285 15.69 7.97 16.10
CA SER A 285 16.99 7.82 16.76
C SER A 285 17.87 9.07 16.70
N GLY A 286 17.67 9.95 15.72
CA GLY A 286 18.62 11.00 15.37
C GLY A 286 19.97 10.49 14.84
N LYS A 287 20.10 9.19 14.57
CA LYS A 287 21.32 8.55 14.08
C LYS A 287 21.30 8.37 12.58
N GLU A 288 22.50 8.24 12.01
CA GLU A 288 22.65 7.72 10.67
C GLU A 288 22.21 6.25 10.60
N LEU A 289 21.61 5.86 9.47
CA LEU A 289 21.18 4.48 9.27
C LEU A 289 22.39 3.52 9.25
N TYR A 290 22.29 2.45 10.04
CA TYR A 290 23.26 1.36 10.02
C TYR A 290 23.36 0.73 8.62
N MET A 291 24.57 0.39 8.17
CA MET A 291 24.82 -0.22 6.84
C MET A 291 24.14 0.51 5.66
N ARG A 292 24.11 1.85 5.67
CA ARG A 292 23.46 2.70 4.64
C ARG A 292 23.79 2.28 3.19
N ASN A 293 25.06 2.00 2.87
CA ASN A 293 25.47 1.61 1.51
C ASN A 293 24.92 0.23 1.09
N VAL A 294 24.77 -0.70 2.03
CA VAL A 294 24.13 -2.00 1.77
C VAL A 294 22.63 -1.82 1.56
N ALA A 295 21.97 -1.00 2.38
CA ALA A 295 20.56 -0.67 2.16
C ALA A 295 20.32 -0.07 0.77
N ARG A 296 21.19 0.85 0.30
CA ARG A 296 21.11 1.42 -1.06
C ARG A 296 21.27 0.35 -2.15
N ALA A 297 22.29 -0.50 -2.03
CA ALA A 297 22.55 -1.54 -3.01
C ALA A 297 21.40 -2.57 -3.04
N ALA A 298 20.88 -2.96 -1.87
CA ALA A 298 19.75 -3.89 -1.77
C ALA A 298 18.50 -3.35 -2.46
N LEU A 299 18.19 -2.05 -2.36
CA LEU A 299 17.07 -1.43 -3.08
C LEU A 299 17.21 -1.54 -4.60
N LEU A 300 18.44 -1.43 -5.14
CA LEU A 300 18.68 -1.61 -6.57
C LEU A 300 18.52 -3.07 -6.99
N VAL A 301 19.09 -4.00 -6.22
CA VAL A 301 18.92 -5.44 -6.50
C VAL A 301 17.45 -5.79 -6.51
N GLU A 302 16.70 -5.28 -5.53
CA GLU A 302 15.28 -5.58 -5.43
C GLU A 302 14.49 -5.12 -6.65
N LEU A 303 14.87 -4.03 -7.33
CA LEU A 303 14.22 -3.61 -8.57
C LEU A 303 14.25 -4.70 -9.65
N ILE A 304 15.33 -5.47 -9.72
CA ILE A 304 15.47 -6.55 -10.70
C ILE A 304 14.74 -7.80 -10.20
N VAL A 305 14.82 -8.09 -8.90
CA VAL A 305 14.18 -9.26 -8.28
C VAL A 305 12.67 -9.18 -8.39
N SER A 306 12.06 -8.04 -8.02
CA SER A 306 10.60 -7.83 -8.06
C SER A 306 9.98 -8.07 -9.43
N TRP A 307 10.69 -7.72 -10.51
CA TRP A 307 10.19 -7.94 -11.87
C TRP A 307 10.20 -9.40 -12.30
N ASN A 308 10.73 -10.30 -11.46
CA ASN A 308 10.96 -11.71 -11.76
C ASN A 308 10.34 -12.67 -10.73
N VAL A 309 9.48 -12.22 -9.81
CA VAL A 309 8.85 -13.08 -8.78
C VAL A 309 7.41 -13.49 -9.07
N TRP A 310 6.70 -12.77 -9.95
CA TRP A 310 5.25 -12.91 -10.16
C TRP A 310 4.71 -14.33 -10.35
N ALA A 311 5.54 -15.25 -10.89
CA ALA A 311 5.12 -16.63 -11.13
C ALA A 311 4.79 -17.38 -9.82
N HIS A 312 5.17 -16.87 -8.64
CA HIS A 312 4.82 -17.47 -7.36
C HIS A 312 3.30 -17.50 -7.12
N HIS A 313 2.54 -16.60 -7.76
CA HIS A 313 1.07 -16.63 -7.74
C HIS A 313 0.46 -17.73 -8.61
N LEU A 314 1.27 -18.38 -9.45
CA LEU A 314 0.86 -19.35 -10.47
C LEU A 314 1.47 -20.75 -10.26
N LEU A 315 2.06 -21.01 -9.09
CA LEU A 315 2.71 -22.29 -8.77
C LEU A 315 1.75 -23.49 -8.88
N SER A 316 0.50 -23.32 -8.45
CA SER A 316 -0.55 -24.34 -8.55
C SER A 316 -1.25 -24.38 -9.91
N ASP A 317 -0.97 -23.46 -10.83
CA ASP A 317 -1.55 -23.49 -12.17
C ASP A 317 -0.87 -24.58 -13.01
N GLN A 318 -1.61 -25.62 -13.38
CA GLN A 318 -1.03 -26.79 -14.06
C GLN A 318 -0.42 -26.43 -15.42
N ALA A 319 -0.98 -25.45 -16.13
CA ALA A 319 -0.50 -25.05 -17.44
C ALA A 319 0.79 -24.21 -17.38
N GLN A 320 1.11 -23.63 -16.23
CA GLN A 320 2.32 -22.80 -16.06
C GLN A 320 3.58 -23.68 -16.23
N PRO A 321 4.57 -23.25 -17.05
CA PRO A 321 5.79 -24.03 -17.26
C PRO A 321 6.55 -24.29 -15.97
N ASN A 322 7.02 -25.53 -15.77
CA ASN A 322 7.73 -25.92 -14.54
C ASN A 322 8.98 -25.08 -14.29
N ILE A 323 9.68 -24.66 -15.35
CA ILE A 323 10.86 -23.79 -15.20
C ILE A 323 10.51 -22.43 -14.59
N MET A 324 9.34 -21.86 -14.94
CA MET A 324 8.85 -20.62 -14.36
C MET A 324 8.45 -20.81 -12.90
N LYS A 325 7.84 -21.95 -12.57
CA LYS A 325 7.48 -22.28 -11.19
C LYS A 325 8.70 -22.37 -10.28
N ILE A 326 9.77 -23.02 -10.75
CA ILE A 326 10.98 -23.22 -9.96
C ILE A 326 11.80 -21.93 -9.89
N ILE A 327 12.14 -21.32 -11.04
CA ILE A 327 13.05 -20.17 -11.05
C ILE A 327 12.35 -18.93 -10.50
N SER A 328 11.34 -18.43 -11.21
CA SER A 328 10.63 -17.21 -10.82
C SER A 328 9.81 -17.43 -9.55
N GLY A 329 9.03 -18.52 -9.50
CA GLY A 329 8.08 -18.75 -8.42
C GLY A 329 8.71 -19.12 -7.07
N GLU A 330 9.74 -19.96 -7.05
CA GLU A 330 10.34 -20.43 -5.79
C GLU A 330 11.69 -19.76 -5.51
N MET A 331 12.66 -19.87 -6.43
CA MET A 331 14.04 -19.43 -6.19
C MET A 331 14.19 -17.91 -6.07
N VAL A 332 13.59 -17.15 -7.00
CA VAL A 332 13.67 -15.67 -6.97
C VAL A 332 12.84 -15.14 -5.80
N THR A 333 11.65 -15.68 -5.54
CA THR A 333 10.84 -15.31 -4.36
C THR A 333 11.57 -15.58 -3.04
N ALA A 334 12.33 -16.68 -2.95
CA ALA A 334 13.16 -16.94 -1.78
C ALA A 334 14.25 -15.88 -1.56
N PHE A 335 14.69 -15.18 -2.61
CA PHE A 335 15.64 -14.08 -2.49
C PHE A 335 15.03 -12.85 -1.80
N GLU A 336 13.72 -12.62 -1.92
CA GLU A 336 13.03 -11.50 -1.25
C GLU A 336 13.06 -11.64 0.30
N LEU A 337 13.20 -12.86 0.81
CA LEU A 337 13.46 -13.09 2.23
C LEU A 337 14.74 -12.39 2.68
N VAL A 338 15.78 -12.43 1.83
CA VAL A 338 17.09 -11.87 2.15
C VAL A 338 17.01 -10.34 2.18
N THR A 339 16.36 -9.73 1.17
CA THR A 339 16.25 -8.28 1.06
C THR A 339 15.39 -7.70 2.19
N MET A 340 14.25 -8.30 2.49
CA MET A 340 13.41 -7.90 3.63
C MET A 340 14.11 -8.16 4.97
N GLY A 341 14.83 -9.28 5.11
CA GLY A 341 15.63 -9.59 6.29
C GLY A 341 16.72 -8.54 6.57
N ILE A 342 17.40 -8.08 5.52
CA ILE A 342 18.36 -6.97 5.60
C ILE A 342 17.66 -5.68 6.08
N ALA A 343 16.49 -5.35 5.53
CA ALA A 343 15.75 -4.16 5.92
C ALA A 343 15.32 -4.17 7.39
N ILE A 344 14.80 -5.31 7.87
CA ILE A 344 14.46 -5.52 9.29
C ILE A 344 15.70 -5.36 10.15
N PHE A 345 16.79 -6.05 9.82
CA PHE A 345 18.02 -6.03 10.60
C PHE A 345 18.63 -4.62 10.69
N ILE A 346 18.76 -3.92 9.56
CA ILE A 346 19.29 -2.57 9.50
C ILE A 346 18.47 -1.60 10.37
N THR A 347 17.14 -1.69 10.26
CA THR A 347 16.22 -0.84 11.02
C THR A 347 16.35 -1.10 12.52
N LEU A 348 16.27 -2.36 12.95
CA LEU A 348 16.37 -2.74 14.36
C LEU A 348 17.74 -2.43 14.94
N LYS A 349 18.82 -2.65 14.18
CA LYS A 349 20.18 -2.34 14.63
C LYS A 349 20.39 -0.84 14.81
N THR A 350 19.86 -0.02 13.90
CA THR A 350 19.90 1.45 14.02
C THR A 350 19.20 1.91 15.30
N LEU A 351 18.00 1.39 15.57
CA LEU A 351 17.26 1.70 16.81
C LEU A 351 17.99 1.19 18.07
N TRP A 352 18.56 -0.01 18.01
CA TRP A 352 19.28 -0.62 19.12
C TRP A 352 20.50 0.19 19.55
N GLU A 353 21.25 0.72 18.59
CA GLU A 353 22.41 1.57 18.86
C GLU A 353 22.02 2.91 19.47
N ALA A 354 20.79 3.38 19.25
CA ALA A 354 20.29 4.65 19.76
C ALA A 354 19.68 4.58 21.16
N ARG A 355 19.71 3.40 21.80
CA ARG A 355 19.13 3.21 23.13
C ARG A 355 19.85 4.07 24.19
N PRO A 356 19.12 4.51 25.25
CA PRO A 356 17.71 4.23 25.51
C PRO A 356 16.76 5.06 24.62
N LEU A 357 15.73 4.40 24.06
CA LEU A 357 14.67 5.06 23.28
C LEU A 357 13.38 5.13 24.09
N LYS A 358 12.71 6.28 24.06
CA LYS A 358 11.37 6.42 24.64
C LYS A 358 10.34 5.73 23.74
N MET A 359 9.48 4.92 24.34
CA MET A 359 8.44 4.17 23.63
C MET A 359 7.26 5.08 23.19
N THR A 360 7.54 5.99 22.26
CA THR A 360 6.57 6.91 21.64
C THR A 360 5.66 6.16 20.66
N PRO A 361 4.49 6.72 20.27
CA PRO A 361 3.63 6.07 19.28
C PRO A 361 4.35 5.70 17.98
N PRO A 362 5.13 6.58 17.33
CA PRO A 362 5.89 6.20 16.13
C PRO A 362 6.75 4.95 16.34
N LEU A 363 7.47 4.85 17.46
CA LEU A 363 8.31 3.68 17.75
C LEU A 363 7.48 2.42 18.02
N LYS A 364 6.39 2.51 18.77
CA LYS A 364 5.50 1.37 19.03
C LYS A 364 4.95 0.78 17.74
N PHE A 365 4.37 1.63 16.91
CA PHE A 365 3.77 1.21 15.64
C PHE A 365 4.82 0.72 14.65
N LEU A 366 6.02 1.32 14.61
CA LEU A 366 7.14 0.82 13.81
C LEU A 366 7.52 -0.61 14.20
N LEU A 367 7.70 -0.88 15.50
CA LEU A 367 8.01 -2.23 15.99
C LEU A 367 6.85 -3.21 15.74
N GLY A 368 5.61 -2.75 15.83
CA GLY A 368 4.43 -3.54 15.47
C GLY A 368 4.40 -3.91 13.98
N GLY A 369 4.77 -3.00 13.09
CA GLY A 369 4.90 -3.26 11.66
C GLY A 369 6.01 -4.26 11.35
N ILE A 370 7.19 -4.09 11.96
CA ILE A 370 8.29 -5.05 11.84
C ILE A 370 7.86 -6.44 12.33
N LEU A 371 7.12 -6.53 13.44
CA LEU A 371 6.58 -7.79 13.94
C LEU A 371 5.61 -8.43 12.93
N GLY A 372 4.67 -7.66 12.39
CA GLY A 372 3.72 -8.16 11.38
C GLY A 372 4.41 -8.76 10.16
N PHE A 373 5.42 -8.07 9.61
CA PHE A 373 6.24 -8.63 8.52
C PHE A 373 7.05 -9.85 8.97
N SER A 374 7.64 -9.82 10.17
CA SER A 374 8.40 -10.95 10.71
C SER A 374 7.55 -12.22 10.88
N LEU A 375 6.23 -12.07 11.08
CA LEU A 375 5.27 -13.18 11.13
C LEU A 375 4.78 -13.60 9.74
N GLY A 376 4.49 -12.64 8.87
CA GLY A 376 3.88 -12.91 7.55
C GLY A 376 4.87 -13.34 6.46
N VAL A 377 6.15 -12.97 6.57
CA VAL A 377 7.20 -13.35 5.59
C VAL A 377 7.48 -14.86 5.63
N PRO A 378 7.73 -15.50 6.80
CA PRO A 378 7.89 -16.95 6.85
C PRO A 378 6.69 -17.71 6.26
N ALA A 379 5.46 -17.26 6.51
CA ALA A 379 4.26 -17.85 5.91
C ALA A 379 4.24 -17.72 4.38
N GLY A 380 4.79 -16.63 3.84
CA GLY A 380 5.00 -16.39 2.41
C GLY A 380 6.01 -17.34 1.78
N ILE A 381 7.14 -17.55 2.44
CA ILE A 381 8.16 -18.49 1.97
C ILE A 381 7.66 -19.93 1.99
N ILE A 382 6.93 -20.31 3.05
CA ILE A 382 6.30 -21.64 3.12
C ILE A 382 5.33 -21.86 1.95
N GLN A 383 4.52 -20.87 1.56
CA GLN A 383 3.62 -21.05 0.41
C GLN A 383 4.32 -20.87 -0.95
N ALA A 384 5.51 -20.27 -1.01
CA ALA A 384 6.29 -20.12 -2.24
C ALA A 384 7.04 -21.42 -2.62
N ASP A 385 7.17 -22.36 -1.68
CA ASP A 385 7.59 -23.73 -1.96
C ASP A 385 6.56 -24.45 -2.85
N LEU A 386 7.02 -25.04 -3.96
CA LEU A 386 6.15 -25.68 -4.94
C LEU A 386 5.30 -26.82 -4.34
N GLY A 387 5.87 -27.59 -3.39
CA GLY A 387 5.17 -28.69 -2.73
C GLY A 387 4.06 -28.17 -1.82
N MET A 388 4.39 -27.20 -0.98
CA MET A 388 3.45 -26.62 -0.05
C MET A 388 2.39 -25.77 -0.74
N ASN A 389 2.72 -25.09 -1.84
CA ASN A 389 1.75 -24.33 -2.62
C ASN A 389 0.59 -25.22 -3.07
N ARG A 390 0.84 -26.49 -3.46
CA ARG A 390 -0.26 -27.40 -3.86
C ARG A 390 -1.31 -27.63 -2.77
N ILE A 391 -0.93 -27.49 -1.51
CA ILE A 391 -1.80 -27.71 -0.35
C ILE A 391 -2.42 -26.37 0.10
N LEU A 392 -1.60 -25.31 0.12
CA LEU A 392 -1.98 -24.03 0.71
C LEU A 392 -2.64 -23.08 -0.31
N HIS A 393 -2.43 -23.27 -1.62
CA HIS A 393 -2.93 -22.38 -2.65
C HIS A 393 -4.45 -22.28 -2.60
N ASN A 394 -4.95 -21.05 -2.74
CA ASN A 394 -6.37 -20.73 -2.62
C ASN A 394 -7.05 -21.20 -1.33
N THR A 395 -6.31 -21.48 -0.27
CA THR A 395 -6.88 -21.63 1.09
C THR A 395 -6.89 -20.30 1.84
N GLN A 396 -7.49 -20.27 3.02
CA GLN A 396 -7.40 -19.15 3.96
C GLN A 396 -5.96 -18.88 4.44
N TRP A 397 -4.99 -19.79 4.23
CA TRP A 397 -3.58 -19.54 4.55
C TRP A 397 -3.04 -18.31 3.81
N VAL A 398 -3.26 -18.29 2.49
CA VAL A 398 -2.70 -17.27 1.58
C VAL A 398 -3.13 -15.87 2.01
N ILE A 399 -4.40 -15.73 2.37
CA ILE A 399 -4.95 -14.43 2.73
C ILE A 399 -4.90 -14.16 4.23
N GLY A 400 -4.91 -15.18 5.10
CA GLY A 400 -4.83 -15.04 6.55
C GLY A 400 -3.39 -14.89 7.03
N ALA A 401 -2.69 -16.02 7.15
CA ALA A 401 -1.35 -16.12 7.71
C ALA A 401 -0.30 -15.30 6.94
N HIS A 402 -0.48 -15.16 5.63
CA HIS A 402 0.43 -14.39 4.79
C HIS A 402 -0.13 -12.98 4.48
N GLY A 403 -1.15 -12.88 3.62
CA GLY A 403 -1.63 -11.61 3.07
C GLY A 403 -2.07 -10.59 4.12
N HIS A 404 -3.08 -10.91 4.95
CA HIS A 404 -3.57 -10.00 5.99
C HIS A 404 -2.55 -9.78 7.10
N MET A 405 -1.73 -10.78 7.46
CA MET A 405 -0.63 -10.57 8.40
C MET A 405 0.32 -9.47 7.91
N GLN A 406 0.73 -9.53 6.64
CA GLN A 406 1.60 -8.52 6.05
C GLN A 406 0.88 -7.19 5.83
N LEU A 407 -0.34 -7.19 5.30
CA LEU A 407 -1.06 -5.97 4.94
C LEU A 407 -1.68 -5.24 6.14
N LEU A 408 -2.41 -5.95 7.00
CA LEU A 408 -3.07 -5.33 8.15
C LEU A 408 -2.09 -5.05 9.28
N VAL A 409 -1.24 -6.01 9.63
CA VAL A 409 -0.30 -5.85 10.74
C VAL A 409 0.97 -5.17 10.24
N GLY A 410 1.66 -5.75 9.26
CA GLY A 410 2.93 -5.22 8.77
C GLY A 410 2.84 -3.79 8.20
N LEU A 411 2.17 -3.66 7.06
CA LEU A 411 2.00 -2.40 6.33
C LEU A 411 1.15 -1.42 7.14
N GLY A 412 -0.03 -1.86 7.63
CA GLY A 412 -0.93 -1.00 8.40
C GLY A 412 -0.24 -0.32 9.59
N MET A 413 0.46 -1.08 10.43
CA MET A 413 1.20 -0.51 11.57
C MET A 413 2.35 0.39 11.12
N THR A 414 3.04 0.07 10.02
CA THR A 414 4.08 0.94 9.45
C THR A 414 3.50 2.28 8.99
N LEU A 415 2.36 2.26 8.30
CA LEU A 415 1.65 3.46 7.88
C LEU A 415 1.15 4.27 9.08
N PHE A 416 0.69 3.62 10.14
CA PHE A 416 0.31 4.32 11.37
C PHE A 416 1.53 4.91 12.10
N ALA A 417 2.69 4.26 12.07
CA ALA A 417 3.93 4.82 12.59
C ALA A 417 4.28 6.13 11.86
N ALA A 418 4.18 6.12 10.52
CA ALA A 418 4.36 7.30 9.70
C ALA A 418 3.30 8.37 9.99
N LEU A 419 2.02 7.99 10.10
CA LEU A 419 0.92 8.89 10.45
C LEU A 419 1.20 9.60 11.78
N TYR A 420 1.56 8.86 12.83
CA TYR A 420 1.85 9.44 14.15
C TYR A 420 3.14 10.27 14.17
N ALA A 421 4.13 9.95 13.33
CA ALA A 421 5.34 10.75 13.21
C ALA A 421 5.10 12.06 12.46
N LEU A 422 4.32 12.01 11.38
CA LEU A 422 4.02 13.16 10.51
C LEU A 422 2.90 14.04 11.05
N PHE A 423 2.03 13.52 11.93
CA PHE A 423 0.91 14.26 12.49
C PHE A 423 1.30 15.67 12.98
N PRO A 424 2.26 15.86 13.91
CA PRO A 424 2.65 17.20 14.35
C PRO A 424 3.26 18.04 13.22
N MET A 425 4.00 17.45 12.28
CA MET A 425 4.61 18.17 11.16
C MET A 425 3.57 18.74 10.18
N LEU A 426 2.51 17.97 9.93
CA LEU A 426 1.43 18.34 9.01
C LEU A 426 0.39 19.26 9.64
N THR A 427 0.32 19.31 10.97
CA THR A 427 -0.72 20.05 11.71
C THR A 427 -0.17 21.20 12.56
N ASN A 428 1.00 21.75 12.18
CA ASN A 428 1.67 22.86 12.87
C ASN A 428 1.89 22.59 14.37
N ASN A 429 2.51 21.46 14.68
CA ASN A 429 2.88 20.96 16.01
C ASN A 429 1.72 20.61 16.95
N LEU A 430 0.50 20.44 16.41
CA LEU A 430 -0.63 19.96 17.19
C LEU A 430 -0.32 18.58 17.78
N GLN A 431 -0.67 18.40 19.05
CA GLN A 431 -0.53 17.14 19.77
C GLN A 431 -1.87 16.41 19.83
N LEU A 432 -1.82 15.08 19.80
CA LEU A 432 -3.01 14.27 20.03
C LEU A 432 -3.49 14.43 21.48
N LYS A 433 -4.81 14.55 21.66
CA LYS A 433 -5.44 14.80 22.96
C LYS A 433 -5.29 13.64 23.93
N SER A 434 -5.41 12.39 23.46
CA SER A 434 -5.47 11.22 24.33
C SER A 434 -4.37 10.21 24.04
N LYS A 435 -3.45 10.02 24.99
CA LYS A 435 -2.47 8.93 24.95
C LYS A 435 -3.12 7.57 25.15
N ALA A 436 -4.23 7.52 25.91
CA ALA A 436 -4.96 6.28 26.16
C ALA A 436 -5.58 5.73 24.87
N LEU A 437 -6.25 6.59 24.07
CA LEU A 437 -6.82 6.18 22.79
C LEU A 437 -5.75 5.71 21.79
N THR A 438 -4.58 6.37 21.75
CA THR A 438 -3.45 5.91 20.93
C THR A 438 -2.94 4.54 21.36
N ASN A 439 -2.89 4.24 22.66
CA ASN A 439 -2.49 2.93 23.16
C ASN A 439 -3.57 1.86 22.91
N ILE A 440 -4.85 2.21 23.02
CA ILE A 440 -5.95 1.32 22.65
C ILE A 440 -5.83 0.96 21.17
N HIS A 441 -5.73 1.96 20.30
CA HIS A 441 -5.49 1.76 18.87
C HIS A 441 -4.32 0.81 18.61
N PHE A 442 -3.17 1.04 19.26
CA PHE A 442 -2.00 0.18 19.09
C PHE A 442 -2.28 -1.27 19.46
N TRP A 443 -2.78 -1.54 20.67
CA TRP A 443 -2.92 -2.91 21.16
C TRP A 443 -4.06 -3.65 20.48
N THR A 444 -5.21 -3.01 20.26
CA THR A 444 -6.34 -3.68 19.61
C THR A 444 -6.06 -3.92 18.13
N HIS A 445 -5.30 -3.04 17.46
CA HIS A 445 -4.84 -3.30 16.09
C HIS A 445 -3.86 -4.46 16.04
N LEU A 446 -2.85 -4.48 16.93
CA LEU A 446 -1.82 -5.52 16.95
C LEU A 446 -2.43 -6.89 17.25
N ILE A 447 -3.16 -6.99 18.35
CA ILE A 447 -3.74 -8.25 18.83
C ILE A 447 -4.86 -8.68 17.88
N GLY A 448 -5.71 -7.75 17.43
CA GLY A 448 -6.78 -8.03 16.48
C GLY A 448 -6.26 -8.52 15.13
N GLY A 449 -5.27 -7.83 14.56
CA GLY A 449 -4.72 -8.19 13.26
C GLY A 449 -3.99 -9.54 13.30
N VAL A 450 -3.11 -9.75 14.29
CA VAL A 450 -2.39 -11.02 14.46
C VAL A 450 -3.37 -12.17 14.73
N GLY A 451 -4.29 -12.00 15.68
CA GLY A 451 -5.25 -13.04 16.05
C GLY A 451 -6.18 -13.43 14.91
N MET A 452 -6.68 -12.46 14.15
CA MET A 452 -7.52 -12.72 12.98
C MET A 452 -6.75 -13.46 11.87
N ALA A 453 -5.56 -12.96 11.52
CA ALA A 453 -4.72 -13.55 10.49
C ALA A 453 -4.32 -14.99 10.83
N MET A 454 -3.94 -15.26 12.09
CA MET A 454 -3.60 -16.60 12.56
C MET A 454 -4.79 -17.55 12.52
N ALA A 455 -5.97 -17.14 12.99
CA ALA A 455 -7.17 -17.97 12.97
C ALA A 455 -7.58 -18.37 11.53
N MET A 456 -7.49 -17.42 10.60
CA MET A 456 -7.68 -17.71 9.17
C MET A 456 -6.58 -18.64 8.64
N GLY A 457 -5.32 -18.44 9.05
CA GLY A 457 -4.20 -19.32 8.73
C GLY A 457 -4.44 -20.77 9.12
N PHE A 458 -4.86 -21.01 10.36
CA PHE A 458 -5.21 -22.35 10.85
C PHE A 458 -6.37 -22.97 10.07
N ALA A 459 -7.42 -22.21 9.78
CA ALA A 459 -8.50 -22.69 8.90
C ALA A 459 -7.98 -23.10 7.52
N GLY A 460 -7.00 -22.36 6.98
CA GLY A 460 -6.37 -22.68 5.71
C GLY A 460 -5.57 -23.98 5.74
N MET A 461 -4.83 -24.23 6.83
CA MET A 461 -4.12 -25.50 7.03
C MET A 461 -5.08 -26.69 7.15
N ASP A 462 -6.26 -26.47 7.73
CA ASP A 462 -7.32 -27.48 7.81
C ASP A 462 -8.08 -27.65 6.47
N GLY A 463 -7.72 -26.90 5.42
CA GLY A 463 -8.26 -27.05 4.07
C GLY A 463 -9.37 -26.06 3.68
N MET A 464 -9.65 -25.03 4.49
CA MET A 464 -10.67 -24.04 4.16
C MET A 464 -10.25 -23.22 2.94
N LEU A 465 -10.94 -23.39 1.81
CA LEU A 465 -10.75 -22.58 0.62
C LEU A 465 -11.16 -21.11 0.83
N ARG A 466 -10.43 -20.20 0.17
CA ARG A 466 -10.81 -18.79 0.00
C ARG A 466 -11.79 -18.64 -1.16
N ARG A 467 -12.56 -17.54 -1.18
CA ARG A 467 -13.58 -17.27 -2.22
C ARG A 467 -14.64 -18.39 -2.32
N ALA A 468 -14.93 -19.02 -1.19
CA ALA A 468 -15.98 -20.02 -1.04
C ALA A 468 -16.88 -19.66 0.15
N VAL A 469 -18.11 -20.16 0.11
CA VAL A 469 -19.06 -20.12 1.22
C VAL A 469 -19.37 -21.55 1.64
N TYR A 470 -19.61 -21.78 2.93
CA TYR A 470 -19.80 -23.11 3.52
C TYR A 470 -21.15 -23.19 4.28
N PRO A 471 -22.30 -23.03 3.60
CA PRO A 471 -23.60 -23.01 4.29
C PRO A 471 -23.90 -24.35 4.97
N GLY A 472 -24.19 -24.32 6.26
CA GLY A 472 -24.54 -25.52 7.03
C GLY A 472 -23.37 -26.46 7.37
N ASP A 473 -22.14 -26.14 6.94
CA ASP A 473 -20.93 -26.85 7.35
C ASP A 473 -20.24 -26.11 8.50
N ASN A 474 -20.13 -26.80 9.63
CA ASN A 474 -19.56 -26.24 10.85
C ASN A 474 -18.06 -26.52 11.02
N THR A 475 -17.42 -27.22 10.07
CA THR A 475 -16.02 -27.66 10.16
C THR A 475 -15.07 -26.50 10.46
N PHE A 476 -15.23 -25.37 9.76
CA PHE A 476 -14.35 -24.20 9.92
C PHE A 476 -14.91 -23.10 10.82
N GLN A 477 -16.13 -23.28 11.36
CA GLN A 477 -16.80 -22.28 12.20
C GLN A 477 -15.99 -21.87 13.43
N PRO A 478 -15.34 -22.78 14.18
CA PRO A 478 -14.54 -22.38 15.34
C PRO A 478 -13.45 -21.36 14.98
N HIS A 479 -12.72 -21.60 13.88
CA HIS A 479 -11.69 -20.68 13.40
C HIS A 479 -12.27 -19.35 12.95
N MET A 480 -13.40 -19.37 12.22
CA MET A 480 -14.02 -18.14 11.71
C MET A 480 -14.65 -17.29 12.81
N ILE A 481 -15.18 -17.89 13.87
CA ILE A 481 -15.67 -17.18 15.06
C ILE A 481 -14.50 -16.47 15.78
N VAL A 482 -13.37 -17.17 15.95
CA VAL A 482 -12.16 -16.57 16.52
C VAL A 482 -11.65 -15.44 15.63
N ALA A 483 -11.62 -15.64 14.30
CA ALA A 483 -11.24 -14.60 13.35
C ALA A 483 -12.17 -13.38 13.43
N ALA A 484 -13.49 -13.57 13.55
CA ALA A 484 -14.46 -12.49 13.70
C ALA A 484 -14.29 -11.73 15.03
N PHE A 485 -14.03 -12.44 16.13
CA PHE A 485 -13.73 -11.81 17.43
C PHE A 485 -12.51 -10.90 17.33
N PHE A 486 -11.38 -11.39 16.83
CA PHE A 486 -10.18 -10.58 16.67
C PHE A 486 -10.36 -9.47 15.62
N GLY A 487 -11.11 -9.73 14.55
CA GLY A 487 -11.50 -8.71 13.58
C GLY A 487 -12.29 -7.56 14.21
N SER A 488 -13.14 -7.82 15.20
CA SER A 488 -13.86 -6.76 15.93
C SER A 488 -12.92 -5.82 16.71
N LEU A 489 -11.75 -6.30 17.15
CA LEU A 489 -10.74 -5.45 17.78
C LEU A 489 -10.13 -4.45 16.79
N LEU A 490 -10.10 -4.76 15.49
CA LEU A 490 -9.70 -3.82 14.45
C LEU A 490 -10.70 -2.67 14.29
N ILE A 491 -12.00 -2.93 14.44
CA ILE A 491 -13.03 -1.87 14.50
C ILE A 491 -12.76 -0.96 15.70
N VAL A 492 -12.51 -1.55 16.89
CA VAL A 492 -12.18 -0.78 18.10
C VAL A 492 -10.92 0.07 17.88
N ALA A 493 -9.92 -0.49 17.20
CA ALA A 493 -8.68 0.20 16.87
C ALA A 493 -8.95 1.43 15.99
N TYR A 494 -9.71 1.24 14.91
CA TYR A 494 -10.11 2.30 14.00
C TYR A 494 -10.89 3.40 14.70
N LEU A 495 -11.91 3.05 15.49
CA LEU A 495 -12.70 4.02 16.24
C LEU A 495 -11.84 4.79 17.24
N ALA A 496 -10.95 4.13 17.98
CA ALA A 496 -10.04 4.80 18.91
C ALA A 496 -9.11 5.80 18.20
N MET A 497 -8.55 5.40 17.05
CA MET A 497 -7.73 6.28 16.21
C MET A 497 -8.54 7.49 15.72
N MET A 498 -9.69 7.25 15.10
CA MET A 498 -10.53 8.30 14.51
C MET A 498 -11.03 9.27 15.58
N LEU A 499 -11.52 8.78 16.72
CA LEU A 499 -11.95 9.63 17.83
C LEU A 499 -10.82 10.52 18.33
N ASN A 500 -9.59 10.00 18.44
CA ASN A 500 -8.46 10.79 18.89
C ASN A 500 -8.04 11.84 17.86
N ILE A 501 -7.96 11.48 16.57
CA ILE A 501 -7.60 12.40 15.48
C ILE A 501 -8.67 13.49 15.33
N ILE A 502 -9.94 13.11 15.21
CA ILE A 502 -11.07 14.04 15.04
C ILE A 502 -11.18 14.96 16.24
N SER A 503 -11.07 14.44 17.47
CA SER A 503 -11.14 15.30 18.65
C SER A 503 -9.96 16.26 18.75
N SER A 504 -8.77 15.88 18.27
CA SER A 504 -7.57 16.73 18.28
C SER A 504 -7.63 17.84 17.23
N ILE A 505 -7.95 17.48 15.98
CA ILE A 505 -8.06 18.42 14.86
C ILE A 505 -9.32 19.30 15.00
N GLY A 506 -10.46 18.69 15.31
CA GLY A 506 -11.79 19.29 15.31
C GLY A 506 -12.51 19.14 13.95
N ILE A 507 -13.82 18.89 13.97
CA ILE A 507 -14.65 18.69 12.76
C ILE A 507 -14.53 19.89 11.81
N ARG A 508 -14.56 21.11 12.36
CA ARG A 508 -14.38 22.33 11.56
C ARG A 508 -13.03 22.35 10.83
N GLY A 509 -11.94 22.00 11.50
CA GLY A 509 -10.62 21.92 10.89
C GLY A 509 -10.55 20.87 9.77
N LEU A 510 -11.22 19.73 9.94
CA LEU A 510 -11.33 18.69 8.91
C LEU A 510 -12.06 19.20 7.66
N ILE A 511 -13.17 19.92 7.83
CA ILE A 511 -13.93 20.50 6.72
C ILE A 511 -13.10 21.59 6.00
N GLU A 512 -12.45 22.47 6.77
CA GLU A 512 -11.63 23.57 6.23
C GLU A 512 -10.38 23.09 5.47
N ILE A 513 -9.90 21.85 5.69
CA ILE A 513 -8.83 21.26 4.87
C ILE A 513 -9.29 21.14 3.40
N PHE A 514 -10.56 20.83 3.14
CA PHE A 514 -11.10 20.66 1.79
C PHE A 514 -11.57 21.99 1.18
N ILE A 515 -12.11 22.89 1.99
CA ILE A 515 -12.62 24.18 1.53
C ILE A 515 -11.46 25.19 1.38
N LYS A 516 -11.36 25.85 0.22
CA LYS A 516 -10.63 27.13 0.12
C LYS A 516 -11.55 28.21 0.67
N LEU A 517 -11.39 28.58 1.94
CA LEU A 517 -12.03 29.79 2.43
C LEU A 517 -11.35 31.01 1.76
N PRO A 518 -12.12 31.96 1.19
CA PRO A 518 -11.58 33.24 0.75
C PRO A 518 -10.83 33.91 1.91
N GLY A 519 -9.69 34.53 1.60
CA GLY A 519 -8.66 34.99 2.54
C GLY A 519 -9.19 35.72 3.77
N GLY A 520 -8.72 35.27 4.93
CA GLY A 520 -8.92 35.93 6.22
C GLY A 520 -7.62 36.52 6.77
N GLU A 521 -6.72 37.04 5.93
CA GLU A 521 -5.67 37.96 6.38
C GLU A 521 -5.47 39.04 5.32
N ARG A 522 -6.00 40.24 5.63
CA ARG A 522 -5.41 41.48 5.13
C ARG A 522 -3.94 41.44 5.54
N ARG A 523 -3.04 41.25 4.58
CA ARG A 523 -1.67 41.72 4.74
C ARG A 523 -1.76 43.24 4.83
N GLU A 524 -1.79 43.77 6.04
CA GLU A 524 -1.41 45.15 6.27
C GLU A 524 0.03 45.30 5.79
N THR A 525 0.17 45.88 4.61
CA THR A 525 1.42 46.46 4.15
C THR A 525 1.81 47.54 5.14
N LYS A 526 2.71 47.25 6.09
CA LYS A 526 3.43 48.32 6.79
C LYS A 526 4.24 49.07 5.73
N PRO A 527 4.04 50.40 5.56
CA PRO A 527 4.87 51.16 4.66
C PRO A 527 6.31 51.18 5.18
N ALA A 528 7.25 51.06 4.24
CA ALA A 528 8.67 51.22 4.50
C ALA A 528 8.90 52.59 5.15
N VAL A 529 9.48 52.60 6.35
CA VAL A 529 10.02 53.82 6.93
C VAL A 529 11.29 54.12 6.17
N GLN A 530 11.23 55.14 5.31
CA GLN A 530 12.38 55.90 4.89
C GLN A 530 12.80 56.79 6.07
N THR A 531 14.00 56.58 6.60
CA THR A 531 15.00 57.62 6.95
C THR A 531 16.25 56.94 7.49
#